data_AF-A0A850BH73-F1
#
_entry.id   AF-A0A850BH73-F1
#
_cell.length_a   1.000
_cell.length_b   1.000
_cell.length_c   1.000
_cell.angle_alpha   90.00
_cell.angle_beta   90.00
_cell.angle_gamma   90.00
#
_symmetry.space_group_name_H-M   'P 1'
#
loop_
_entity.id
_entity.type
_entity.pdbx_description
1 polymer ?
#
loop_
_entity_poly.entity_id
_entity_poly.type
_entity_poly.pdbx_seq_one_letter_code
_entity_poly.pdbx_strand_id
1 'polypeptide(L)' 'MTAVAVWDHQPTRAELLKARLEQGWSPTPTATKDGPVILGYAACLVDRASGPA' A
#
# COMPACT_ATOMS: atom_id res chain seq x y z
N MET A 1 -19.03 7.27 10.45
CA MET A 1 -19.20 5.94 9.84
C MET A 1 -17.89 5.19 9.98
N THR A 2 -17.88 4.05 10.66
CA THR A 2 -16.69 3.18 10.74
C THR A 2 -16.83 2.15 9.63
N ALA A 3 -16.10 2.30 8.52
CA ALA A 3 -16.13 1.34 7.44
C ALA A 3 -15.32 0.10 7.83
N VAL A 4 -15.98 -1.04 7.98
CA VAL A 4 -15.35 -2.33 8.27
C VAL A 4 -15.32 -3.13 6.97
N ALA A 5 -14.14 -3.60 6.56
CA ALA A 5 -14.02 -4.47 5.39
C ALA A 5 -14.57 -5.87 5.74
N VAL A 6 -15.53 -6.36 4.96
CA VAL A 6 -16.17 -7.67 5.15
C VAL A 6 -15.66 -8.63 4.06
N TRP A 7 -15.27 -9.85 4.47
CA TRP A 7 -14.73 -10.89 3.59
C TRP A 7 -15.48 -12.20 3.85
N ASP A 8 -15.69 -12.99 2.79
CA ASP A 8 -16.31 -14.34 2.85
C ASP A 8 -15.30 -15.44 3.22
N HIS A 9 -14.02 -15.09 3.29
CA HIS A 9 -12.90 -15.95 3.66
C HIS A 9 -11.87 -15.17 4.48
N GLN A 10 -10.85 -15.85 5.01
CA GLN A 10 -9.72 -15.17 5.63
C GLN A 10 -8.84 -14.52 4.54
N PRO A 11 -8.81 -13.18 4.45
CA PRO A 11 -8.11 -12.53 3.35
C PRO A 11 -6.60 -12.70 3.49
N THR A 12 -5.94 -12.86 2.34
CA THR A 12 -4.49 -12.87 2.26
C THR A 12 -3.93 -11.46 2.43
N ARG A 13 -2.61 -11.36 2.69
CA ARG A 13 -1.91 -10.07 2.77
C ARG A 13 -2.02 -9.25 1.48
N ALA A 14 -2.08 -9.90 0.32
CA ALA A 14 -2.21 -9.25 -0.97
C ALA A 14 -3.61 -8.65 -1.18
N GLU A 15 -4.66 -9.38 -0.78
CA GLU A 15 -6.04 -8.93 -0.89
C GLU A 15 -6.35 -7.76 0.04
N LEU A 16 -5.87 -7.82 1.29
CA LEU A 16 -5.98 -6.70 2.25
C LEU A 16 -5.36 -5.42 1.70
N LEU A 17 -4.20 -5.53 1.06
CA LEU A 17 -3.52 -4.40 0.44
C LEU A 17 -4.29 -3.89 -0.77
N LYS A 18 -4.70 -4.78 -1.69
CA LYS A 18 -5.46 -4.41 -2.89
C LYS A 18 -6.72 -3.61 -2.51
N ALA A 19 -7.47 -4.10 -1.52
CA ALA A 19 -8.65 -3.42 -1.02
C ALA A 19 -8.32 -2.02 -0.46
N ARG A 20 -7.19 -1.85 0.24
CA ARG A 20 -6.75 -0.52 0.72
C ARG A 20 -6.42 0.41 -0.44
N LEU A 21 -5.68 -0.06 -1.44
CA LEU A 21 -5.31 0.74 -2.61
C LEU A 21 -6.56 1.16 -3.42
N GLU A 22 -7.52 0.26 -3.60
CA GLU A 22 -8.81 0.54 -4.26
C GLU A 22 -9.65 1.57 -3.48
N GLN A 23 -9.48 1.62 -2.15
CA GLN A 23 -10.09 2.64 -1.29
C GLN A 23 -9.30 3.96 -1.27
N GLY A 24 -8.29 4.12 -2.14
CA GLY A 24 -7.51 5.34 -2.28
C GLY A 24 -6.43 5.52 -1.22
N TRP A 25 -6.13 4.48 -0.42
CA TRP A 25 -4.98 4.53 0.46
C TRP A 25 -3.69 4.55 -0.35
N SER A 26 -2.77 5.44 0.00
CA SER A 26 -1.40 5.49 -0.52
C SER A 26 -0.41 5.40 0.64
N PRO A 27 0.72 4.70 0.49
CA PRO A 27 1.76 4.72 1.50
C PRO A 27 2.33 6.14 1.66
N THR A 28 2.61 6.51 2.91
CA THR A 28 3.22 7.81 3.24
C THR A 28 4.73 7.73 3.04
N PRO A 29 5.33 8.63 2.24
CA PRO A 29 6.78 8.74 2.15
C PRO A 29 7.39 9.20 3.47
N THR A 30 8.48 8.56 3.88
CA THR A 30 9.30 8.96 5.03
C THR A 30 10.42 9.87 4.54
N ALA A 31 10.59 11.02 5.20
CA ALA A 31 11.71 11.92 4.92
C ALA A 31 13.03 11.26 5.35
N THR A 32 13.96 11.09 4.41
CA THR A 32 15.32 10.62 4.68
C THR A 32 16.36 11.63 4.18
N LYS A 33 17.62 11.43 4.54
CA LYS A 33 18.74 12.29 4.07
C LYS A 33 18.89 12.30 2.55
N ASP A 34 18.43 11.24 1.88
CA ASP A 34 18.51 11.05 0.43
C ASP A 34 17.19 11.44 -0.28
N GLY A 35 16.23 12.00 0.47
CA GLY A 35 14.91 12.42 -0.02
C GLY A 35 13.76 11.58 0.56
N PRO A 36 12.50 11.89 0.20
CA PRO A 36 11.33 11.13 0.62
C PRO A 36 11.32 9.73 -0.01
N VAL A 37 11.23 8.69 0.81
CA VAL A 37 11.14 7.30 0.33
C VAL A 37 10.04 6.53 1.04
N ILE A 38 9.37 5.64 0.32
CA ILE A 38 8.40 4.72 0.93
C ILE A 38 9.17 3.56 1.55
N LEU A 39 8.85 3.20 2.80
CA LEU A 39 9.56 2.17 3.56
C LEU A 39 8.75 0.88 3.70
N GLY A 40 9.43 -0.21 4.08
CA GLY A 40 8.81 -1.49 4.40
C GLY A 40 8.24 -2.23 3.18
N TYR A 41 7.30 -3.15 3.42
CA TYR A 41 6.66 -3.93 2.35
C TYR A 41 5.99 -3.04 1.29
N ALA A 42 5.51 -1.85 1.69
CA ALA A 42 4.95 -0.85 0.78
C ALA A 42 5.94 -0.42 -0.30
N ALA A 43 7.25 -0.36 -0.01
CA ALA A 43 8.29 -0.01 -0.98
C ALA A 43 8.31 -1.01 -2.15
N CYS A 44 8.26 -2.32 -1.85
CA CYS A 44 8.25 -3.39 -2.85
C CYS A 44 7.02 -3.38 -3.78
N LEU A 45 5.95 -2.69 -3.38
CA LEU A 45 4.68 -2.65 -4.09
C LEU A 45 4.56 -1.42 -4.97
N VAL A 46 5.12 -0.28 -4.52
CA VAL A 46 5.13 0.96 -5.30
C VAL A 46 6.19 0.92 -6.40
N ASP A 47 7.33 0.26 -6.17
CA ASP A 47 8.36 0.05 -7.20
C ASP A 47 7.80 -0.72 -8.43
N ARG A 48 6.78 -1.56 -8.22
CA ARG A 48 6.11 -2.30 -9.30
C ARG A 48 5.04 -1.48 -10.04
N ALA A 49 4.55 -0.40 -9.42
CA ALA A 49 3.51 0.48 -9.96
C ALA A 49 4.07 1.78 -10.57
N SER A 50 5.24 2.22 -10.12
CA SER A 50 5.94 3.41 -10.58
C SER A 50 7.19 3.01 -11.36
N GLY A 51 7.02 2.41 -12.54
CA GLY A 51 8.10 2.45 -13.55
C GLY A 51 8.29 3.89 -14.04
N PRO A 52 9.54 4.34 -14.21
CA PRO A 52 10.04 4.50 -15.57
C PRO A 52 11.39 3.78 -15.80
N ALA A 53 11.70 3.61 -17.10
CA ALA A 53 12.96 3.12 -17.65
C ALA A 53 14.19 3.94 -17.23
#